data_AF-A0AAU0Y4J6-F1
#
_entry.id   AF-A0AAU0Y4J6-F1
#
_cell.length_a   1.000
_cell.length_b   1.000
_cell.length_c   1.000
_cell.angle_alpha   90.00
_cell.angle_beta   90.00
_cell.angle_gamma   90.00
#
_symmetry.space_group_name_H-M   'P 1'
#
loop_
_entity.id
_entity.type
_entity.pdbx_description
1 polymer ?
#
loop_
_entity_poly.entity_id
_entity_poly.type
_entity_poly.pdbx_seq_one_letter_code
_entity_poly.pdbx_strand_id
1 'polypeptide(L)'
;MIKKFKFNAMNRTARQTSTRTLADLIRAMDGKWAATVTYVDGDGEESVRTIEIHDILTTGKGRIIIRAMCRMRGEMRTFHPEQVVTYTIHRMRFALDAPAGEVRFTHAAETADELVSLEMDRDYPDLMALVLAA
;
A
#
# COMPACT_ATOMS: atom_id res chain seq x y z
N MET A 1 6.50 36.85 6.75
CA MET A 1 6.75 35.54 6.11
C MET A 1 5.41 34.87 5.82
N ILE A 2 4.94 34.89 4.58
CA ILE A 2 3.62 34.34 4.21
C ILE A 2 3.75 32.82 4.13
N LYS A 3 3.13 32.08 5.06
CA LYS A 3 2.98 30.62 4.93
C LYS A 3 2.17 30.34 3.66
N LYS A 4 2.82 29.81 2.62
CA LYS A 4 2.11 29.24 1.46
C LYS A 4 1.27 28.07 1.96
N PHE A 5 -0.03 28.29 2.13
CA PHE A 5 -0.99 27.21 2.29
C PHE A 5 -1.03 26.42 0.98
N LYS A 6 -0.32 25.29 0.93
CA LYS A 6 -0.53 24.28 -0.12
C LYS A 6 -1.92 23.69 0.12
N PHE A 7 -2.89 24.07 -0.71
CA PHE A 7 -4.15 23.36 -0.82
C PHE A 7 -3.87 21.90 -1.22
N ASN A 8 -4.65 20.97 -0.68
CA ASN A 8 -4.58 19.58 -1.12
C ASN A 8 -5.07 19.54 -2.58
N ALA A 9 -4.18 19.21 -3.51
CA ALA A 9 -4.51 19.12 -4.92
C ALA A 9 -5.13 17.75 -5.21
N MET A 10 -6.20 17.74 -6.00
CA MET A 10 -6.79 16.52 -6.53
C MET A 10 -6.00 16.04 -7.74
N ASN A 11 -5.59 14.79 -7.73
CA ASN A 11 -4.86 14.13 -8.82
C ASN A 11 -5.79 13.17 -9.56
N ARG A 12 -5.75 13.18 -10.91
CA ARG A 12 -6.45 12.18 -11.75
C ARG A 12 -5.46 11.13 -12.20
N THR A 13 -5.73 9.86 -11.90
CA THR A 13 -4.81 8.74 -12.19
C THR A 13 -4.61 8.54 -13.68
N ALA A 14 -5.64 8.80 -14.52
CA ALA A 14 -5.52 8.76 -15.98
C ALA A 14 -4.47 9.73 -16.58
N ARG A 15 -4.05 10.76 -15.84
CA ARG A 15 -3.01 11.73 -16.27
C ARG A 15 -1.66 11.49 -15.58
N GLN A 16 -1.52 10.37 -14.89
CA GLN A 16 -0.39 10.05 -14.02
C GLN A 16 0.05 8.60 -14.30
N THR A 17 1.34 8.32 -14.21
CA THR A 17 1.80 6.93 -14.28
C THR A 17 1.35 6.16 -13.05
N SER A 18 1.07 4.87 -13.20
CA SER A 18 0.71 3.99 -12.09
C SER A 18 1.74 4.03 -10.95
N THR A 19 3.03 4.01 -11.29
CA THR A 19 4.15 4.14 -10.32
C THR A 19 4.07 5.43 -9.52
N ARG A 20 3.74 6.56 -10.15
CA ARG A 20 3.67 7.83 -9.45
C ARG A 20 2.46 7.88 -8.52
N THR A 21 1.30 7.36 -8.95
CA THR A 21 0.12 7.23 -8.09
C THR A 21 0.45 6.39 -6.86
N LEU A 22 1.08 5.23 -7.08
CA LEU A 22 1.50 4.35 -6.00
C LEU A 22 2.49 5.02 -5.05
N ALA A 23 3.50 5.73 -5.56
CA ALA A 23 4.46 6.46 -4.74
C ALA A 23 3.80 7.54 -3.89
N ASP A 24 2.78 8.23 -4.41
CA ASP A 24 2.03 9.23 -3.65
C ASP A 24 1.20 8.58 -2.53
N LEU A 25 0.59 7.43 -2.78
CA LEU A 25 -0.16 6.66 -1.77
C LEU A 25 0.74 6.04 -0.70
N ILE A 26 1.92 5.54 -1.07
CA ILE A 26 2.95 5.07 -0.11
C ILE A 26 3.38 6.22 0.81
N ARG A 27 3.68 7.41 0.25
CA ARG A 27 4.01 8.59 1.07
C ARG A 27 2.88 8.98 2.02
N ALA A 28 1.62 8.83 1.60
CA ALA A 28 0.48 9.07 2.46
C ALA A 28 0.39 8.05 3.61
N MET A 29 0.64 6.77 3.33
CA MET A 29 0.75 5.70 4.32
C MET A 29 1.85 5.99 5.35
N ASP A 30 3.08 6.22 4.89
CA ASP A 30 4.24 6.49 5.76
C ASP A 30 4.03 7.75 6.60
N GLY A 31 3.45 8.79 5.98
CA GLY A 31 3.08 10.03 6.63
C GLY A 31 1.85 9.92 7.53
N LYS A 32 1.17 8.77 7.60
CA LYS A 32 -0.13 8.60 8.30
C LYS A 32 -1.12 9.70 7.96
N TRP A 33 -1.29 9.97 6.67
CA TRP A 33 -2.15 10.99 6.09
C TRP A 33 -3.34 10.37 5.39
N ALA A 34 -4.55 10.80 5.76
CA ALA A 34 -5.75 10.29 5.10
C ALA A 34 -5.80 10.76 3.64
N ALA A 35 -6.33 9.92 2.77
CA ALA A 35 -6.57 10.24 1.36
C ALA A 35 -8.06 10.13 1.04
N THR A 36 -8.60 11.06 0.27
CA THR A 36 -9.91 10.87 -0.35
C THR A 36 -9.71 10.34 -1.75
N VAL A 37 -10.34 9.22 -2.08
CA VAL A 37 -10.29 8.57 -3.38
C VAL A 37 -11.68 8.55 -4.02
N THR A 38 -11.72 8.79 -5.32
CA THR A 38 -12.82 8.34 -6.18
C THR A 38 -12.48 6.94 -6.66
N TYR A 39 -13.34 5.98 -6.38
CA TYR A 39 -13.13 4.57 -6.61
C TYR A 39 -14.28 3.97 -7.41
N VAL A 40 -13.94 3.22 -8.46
CA VAL A 40 -14.91 2.43 -9.23
C VAL A 40 -14.85 0.99 -8.73
N ASP A 41 -15.94 0.48 -8.19
CA ASP A 41 -15.99 -0.88 -7.68
C ASP A 41 -16.08 -1.94 -8.79
N GLY A 42 -16.25 -3.21 -8.39
CA GLY A 42 -16.33 -4.32 -9.34
C GLY A 42 -17.59 -4.31 -10.20
N ASP A 43 -18.66 -3.67 -9.72
CA ASP A 43 -19.94 -3.56 -10.43
C ASP A 43 -20.00 -2.31 -11.32
N GLY A 44 -18.95 -1.48 -11.28
CA GLY A 44 -18.81 -0.25 -12.06
C GLY A 44 -19.36 0.99 -11.36
N GLU A 45 -19.83 0.88 -10.12
CA GLU A 45 -20.36 2.00 -9.35
C GLU A 45 -19.21 2.88 -8.83
N GLU A 46 -19.34 4.18 -9.06
CA GLU A 46 -18.36 5.16 -8.61
C GLU A 46 -18.70 5.63 -7.19
N SER A 47 -17.70 5.64 -6.31
CA SER A 47 -17.87 6.12 -4.96
C SER A 47 -16.69 6.94 -4.46
N VAL A 48 -16.99 7.96 -3.65
CA VAL A 48 -15.99 8.78 -2.97
C VAL A 48 -15.79 8.26 -1.56
N ARG A 49 -14.54 8.02 -1.17
CA ARG A 49 -14.16 7.44 0.13
C ARG A 49 -12.96 8.16 0.71
N THR A 50 -13.04 8.55 1.98
CA THR A 50 -11.83 8.92 2.74
C THR A 50 -11.26 7.67 3.41
N ILE A 51 -10.00 7.39 3.14
CA ILE A 51 -9.28 6.18 3.54
C ILE A 51 -8.00 6.52 4.30
N GLU A 52 -7.65 5.66 5.24
CA GLU A 52 -6.40 5.71 6.01
C GLU A 52 -5.59 4.47 5.67
N ILE A 53 -4.52 4.65 4.89
CA ILE A 53 -3.78 3.53 4.31
C ILE A 53 -2.86 2.94 5.39
N HIS A 54 -3.13 1.70 5.80
CA HIS A 54 -2.32 1.02 6.79
C HIS A 54 -1.28 0.11 6.16
N ASP A 55 -1.55 -0.39 4.96
CA ASP A 55 -0.69 -1.35 4.29
C ASP A 55 -0.90 -1.33 2.77
N ILE A 56 0.16 -1.61 2.02
CA ILE A 56 0.14 -1.77 0.58
C ILE A 56 0.90 -3.05 0.24
N LEU A 57 0.19 -4.02 -0.32
CA LEU A 57 0.69 -5.37 -0.49
C LEU A 57 0.69 -5.78 -1.96
N THR A 58 1.65 -6.63 -2.32
CA THR A 58 1.60 -7.42 -3.54
C THR A 58 0.98 -8.78 -3.23
N THR A 59 -0.10 -9.12 -3.92
CA THR A 59 -0.75 -10.43 -3.82
C THR A 59 0.08 -11.51 -4.52
N GLY A 60 -0.16 -12.79 -4.19
CA GLY A 60 0.52 -13.91 -4.87
C GLY A 60 0.28 -13.99 -6.39
N LYS A 61 -0.69 -13.23 -6.93
CA LYS A 61 -0.93 -13.08 -8.39
C LYS A 61 -0.22 -11.86 -8.99
N GLY A 62 0.70 -11.23 -8.26
CA GLY A 62 1.43 -10.03 -8.69
C GLY A 62 0.62 -8.73 -8.70
N ARG A 63 -0.62 -8.74 -8.20
CA ARG A 63 -1.47 -7.51 -8.13
C ARG A 63 -1.20 -6.74 -6.86
N ILE A 64 -1.22 -5.41 -6.95
CA ILE A 64 -1.10 -4.53 -5.80
C ILE A 64 -2.49 -4.28 -5.19
N ILE A 65 -2.55 -4.31 -3.86
CA ILE A 65 -3.73 -3.96 -3.08
C ILE A 65 -3.37 -2.94 -2.00
N ILE A 66 -4.32 -2.06 -1.69
CA ILE A 66 -4.23 -1.06 -0.63
C ILE A 66 -5.19 -1.51 0.47
N ARG A 67 -4.67 -1.77 1.68
CA ARG A 67 -5.50 -2.02 2.86
C ARG A 67 -5.62 -0.74 3.65
N ALA A 68 -6.85 -0.28 3.82
CA ALA A 68 -7.10 0.99 4.46
C ALA A 68 -8.36 0.97 5.33
N MET A 69 -8.34 1.72 6.42
CA MET A 69 -9.57 2.01 7.18
C MET A 69 -10.42 2.98 6.37
N CYS A 70 -11.66 2.59 6.05
CA CYS A 70 -12.60 3.45 5.37
C CYS A 70 -13.38 4.28 6.39
N ARG A 71 -13.18 5.60 6.42
CA ARG A 71 -13.83 6.47 7.42
C ARG A 71 -15.35 6.45 7.35
N MET A 72 -15.91 6.27 6.16
CA MET A 72 -17.35 6.22 5.97
C MET A 72 -17.96 4.95 6.59
N ARG A 73 -17.24 3.83 6.56
CA ARG A 73 -17.73 2.53 7.05
C ARG A 73 -17.23 2.19 8.45
N GLY A 74 -16.13 2.80 8.89
CA GLY A 74 -15.47 2.48 10.16
C GLY A 74 -14.74 1.14 10.16
N GLU A 75 -14.50 0.54 8.99
CA GLU A 75 -13.93 -0.80 8.86
C GLU A 75 -12.73 -0.83 7.89
N MET A 76 -11.88 -1.84 8.05
CA MET A 76 -10.76 -2.08 7.12
C MET A 76 -11.27 -2.67 5.82
N ARG A 77 -10.86 -2.07 4.70
CA ARG A 77 -11.23 -2.54 3.36
C ARG A 77 -10.01 -2.59 2.45
N THR A 78 -10.16 -3.37 1.39
CA THR A 78 -9.17 -3.51 0.33
C THR A 78 -9.59 -2.68 -0.88
N PHE A 79 -8.65 -1.92 -1.42
CA PHE A 79 -8.81 -1.13 -2.64
C PHE A 79 -7.77 -1.53 -3.66
N HIS A 80 -8.15 -1.58 -4.93
CA HIS A 80 -7.19 -1.77 -6.02
C HIS A 80 -6.72 -0.41 -6.56
N PRO A 81 -5.41 -0.14 -6.65
CA PRO A 81 -4.90 1.13 -7.19
C PRO A 81 -5.42 1.44 -8.60
N GLU A 82 -5.63 0.41 -9.41
CA GLU A 82 -6.16 0.51 -10.78
C GLU A 82 -7.61 1.00 -10.84
N GLN A 83 -8.37 0.78 -9.77
CA GLN A 83 -9.75 1.22 -9.63
C GLN A 83 -9.88 2.62 -9.01
N VAL A 84 -8.76 3.25 -8.65
CA VAL A 84 -8.73 4.65 -8.19
C VAL A 84 -8.72 5.58 -9.39
N VAL A 85 -9.78 6.35 -9.57
CA VAL A 85 -9.92 7.33 -10.68
C VAL A 85 -9.28 8.67 -10.33
N THR A 86 -9.52 9.13 -9.10
CA THR A 86 -8.91 10.35 -8.57
C THR A 86 -8.54 10.16 -7.11
N TYR A 87 -7.56 10.90 -6.63
CA TYR A 87 -7.23 10.94 -5.22
C TYR A 87 -6.75 12.33 -4.78
N THR A 88 -6.99 12.64 -3.52
CA THR A 88 -6.49 13.84 -2.84
C THR A 88 -5.86 13.39 -1.54
N ILE A 89 -4.58 13.67 -1.34
CA ILE A 89 -3.90 13.41 -0.05
C ILE A 89 -4.13 14.61 0.85
N HIS A 90 -4.62 14.35 2.06
CA HIS A 90 -4.89 15.37 3.04
C HIS A 90 -3.79 15.40 4.10
N ARG A 91 -3.45 16.58 4.62
CA ARG A 91 -2.56 16.73 5.79
C ARG A 91 -3.23 16.38 7.13
N MET A 92 -4.34 15.64 7.09
CA MET A 92 -5.05 15.16 8.28
C MET A 92 -4.52 13.79 8.68
N ARG A 93 -4.36 13.56 9.98
CA ARG A 93 -3.86 12.30 10.52
C ARG A 93 -4.91 11.20 10.52
N PHE A 94 -4.45 9.96 10.62
CA PHE A 94 -5.30 8.81 10.89
C PHE A 94 -6.10 9.02 12.17
N ALA A 95 -7.34 8.57 12.15
CA ALA A 95 -8.31 8.75 13.22
C ALA A 95 -8.98 7.43 13.62
N LEU A 96 -8.86 6.38 12.79
CA LEU A 96 -9.41 5.07 13.09
C LEU A 96 -8.29 4.12 13.51
N ASP A 97 -8.58 3.32 14.52
CA ASP A 97 -7.71 2.21 14.89
C ASP A 97 -7.91 1.08 13.87
N ALA A 98 -6.81 0.69 13.22
CA ALA A 98 -6.81 -0.50 12.41
C ALA A 98 -6.96 -1.72 13.32
N PRO A 99 -7.74 -2.74 12.91
CA PRO A 99 -7.69 -4.03 13.59
C PRO A 99 -6.23 -4.50 13.64
N ALA A 100 -5.81 -4.98 14.80
CA ALA A 100 -4.49 -5.57 14.97
C ALA A 100 -4.34 -6.66 13.89
N GLY A 101 -3.52 -6.37 12.88
CA GLY A 101 -3.24 -7.34 11.84
C GLY A 101 -2.47 -8.51 12.45
N GLU A 102 -2.67 -9.70 11.90
CA GLU A 102 -1.63 -10.72 12.00
C GLU A 102 -0.33 -10.11 11.47
N VAL A 103 0.73 -10.18 12.25
CA VAL A 103 2.08 -9.92 11.75
C VAL A 103 2.36 -11.01 10.73
N ARG A 104 2.24 -10.67 9.46
CA ARG A 104 2.49 -11.62 8.37
C ARG A 104 3.91 -11.43 7.89
N PHE A 105 4.75 -12.36 8.30
CA PHE A 105 6.03 -12.58 7.64
C PHE A 105 5.71 -13.09 6.24
N THR A 106 6.14 -12.37 5.20
CA THR A 106 6.08 -12.87 3.82
C THR A 106 6.97 -14.10 3.64
N HIS A 107 7.95 -14.24 4.52
CA HIS A 107 8.81 -15.39 4.69
C HIS A 107 9.06 -15.58 6.18
N ALA A 108 8.47 -16.62 6.77
CA ALA A 108 8.80 -17.01 8.12
C ALA A 108 9.92 -18.04 8.02
N ALA A 109 11.04 -17.75 8.68
CA ALA A 109 12.06 -18.74 8.94
C ALA A 109 11.84 -19.27 10.35
N GLU A 110 11.73 -20.59 10.49
CA GLU A 110 11.61 -21.26 11.79
C GLU A 110 12.97 -21.34 12.50
N THR A 111 14.07 -21.18 11.74
CA THR A 111 15.44 -21.26 12.25
C THR A 111 16.31 -20.12 11.72
N ALA A 112 17.43 -19.86 12.41
CA ALA A 112 18.40 -18.85 11.97
C ALA A 112 19.01 -19.20 10.60
N ASP A 113 19.23 -20.48 10.31
CA ASP A 113 19.81 -20.95 9.05
C ASP A 113 18.84 -20.73 7.87
N GLU A 114 17.55 -20.98 8.09
CA GLU A 114 16.51 -20.72 7.10
C GLU A 114 16.37 -19.22 6.81
N LEU A 115 16.51 -18.37 7.83
CA LEU A 115 16.53 -16.92 7.64
C LEU A 115 17.72 -16.48 6.80
N VAL A 116 18.91 -17.01 7.09
CA VAL A 116 20.13 -16.72 6.31
C VAL A 116 19.98 -17.18 4.87
N SER A 117 19.47 -18.41 4.64
CA SER A 117 19.24 -18.92 3.28
C SER A 117 18.28 -18.03 2.51
N LEU A 118 17.19 -17.61 3.15
CA LEU A 118 16.15 -16.81 2.50
C LEU A 118 16.64 -15.38 2.15
N GLU A 119 17.47 -14.79 3.01
CA GLU A 119 18.13 -13.51 2.73
C GLU A 119 19.18 -13.64 1.62
N MET A 120 19.91 -14.77 1.55
CA MET A 120 20.85 -15.05 0.46
C MET A 120 20.14 -15.25 -0.88
N ASP A 121 19.03 -16.00 -0.91
CA ASP A 121 18.23 -16.22 -2.13
C ASP A 121 17.60 -14.92 -2.64
N ARG A 122 17.21 -14.01 -1.73
CA ARG A 122 16.68 -12.69 -2.10
C ARG A 122 17.74 -11.84 -2.79
N ASP A 123 18.94 -11.77 -2.23
CA ASP A 123 19.99 -10.88 -2.71
C ASP A 123 20.75 -11.49 -3.92
N TYR A 124 20.67 -12.81 -4.09
CA TYR A 124 21.37 -13.57 -5.14
C TYR A 124 20.49 -14.67 -5.77
N PRO A 125 19.42 -14.31 -6.50
CA PRO A 125 18.46 -15.28 -7.05
C PRO A 125 19.06 -16.24 -8.10
N ASP A 126 20.24 -15.93 -8.62
CA ASP A 126 20.93 -16.71 -9.66
C ASP A 126 22.07 -17.61 -9.11
N LEU A 127 22.29 -17.64 -7.79
CA LEU A 127 23.24 -18.58 -7.20
C LEU A 127 22.63 -19.97 -7.16
N MET A 128 23.08 -20.84 -8.08
CA MET A 128 22.88 -22.29 -7.96
C MET A 128 23.34 -22.75 -6.58
N ALA A 129 22.55 -23.62 -5.94
CA ALA A 129 22.88 -24.20 -4.65
C ALA A 129 24.32 -24.72 -4.66
N LEU A 130 25.19 -24.09 -3.87
CA LEU A 130 26.55 -24.56 -3.64
C LEU A 130 26.47 -25.89 -2.89
N VAL A 131 26.58 -26.99 -3.61
CA VAL A 131 26.72 -28.33 -3.03
C VAL A 131 28.11 -28.41 -2.43
N LEU A 132 28.20 -28.64 -1.11
CA LEU A 132 29.47 -29.02 -0.50
C LEU A 132 29.92 -30.33 -1.17
N ALA A 133 31.05 -30.27 -1.88
CA ALA A 133 31.70 -31.49 -2.37
C ALA A 133 32.14 -32.30 -1.15
N ALA A 134 31.54 -33.49 -1.00
CA ALA A 134 31.91 -34.49 0.00
C ALA A 134 33.27 -35.12 -0.33
#